data_AF-A0A822XE66-F1
#
_entry.id   AF-A0A822XE66-F1
#
_cell.length_a   1.000
_cell.length_b   1.000
_cell.length_c   1.000
_cell.angle_alpha   90.00
_cell.angle_beta   90.00
_cell.angle_gamma   90.00
#
_symmetry.space_group_name_H-M   'P 1'
#
loop_
_entity.id
_entity.type
_entity.pdbx_description
1 polymer ?
#
loop_
_entity_poly.entity_id
_entity_poly.type
_entity_poly.pdbx_seq_one_letter_code
_entity_poly.pdbx_strand_id
1 'polypeptide(L)'
;MVILDVFHVCRSKTLLDRSSKPMDGMNDFERQLQEFFAEVKSMLKLGNKDDAITLLQANYEAVKEQIDAGVKDMEQAAILDIIALGYMGLGDFVLVESLLDMVTSFANF
;
A
#
# COMPACT_ATOMS: atom_id res chain seq x y z
N MET A 1 1.76 7.92 -7.62
CA MET A 1 1.10 7.95 -6.30
C MET A 1 1.95 7.17 -5.31
N VAL A 2 2.19 7.69 -4.10
CA VAL A 2 2.93 6.96 -3.04
C VAL A 2 2.12 7.02 -1.75
N ILE A 3 1.89 5.89 -1.08
CA ILE A 3 1.00 5.76 0.10
C ILE A 3 1.55 6.47 1.36
N LEU A 4 2.68 7.16 1.28
CA LEU A 4 3.36 7.87 2.39
C LEU A 4 2.53 8.97 3.08
N ASP A 5 1.54 9.56 2.41
CA ASP A 5 0.88 10.80 2.87
C ASP A 5 0.02 10.67 4.14
N VAL A 6 -0.25 9.46 4.66
CA VAL A 6 -1.22 9.27 5.76
C VAL A 6 -0.61 9.18 7.16
N PHE A 7 0.63 8.71 7.33
CA PHE A 7 1.16 8.56 8.70
C PHE A 7 1.64 9.88 9.32
N HIS A 8 2.04 10.87 8.52
CA HIS A 8 2.39 12.20 9.04
C HIS A 8 1.14 13.03 9.40
N VAL A 9 -0.03 12.73 8.83
CA VAL A 9 -1.28 13.48 9.06
C VAL A 9 -2.18 12.83 10.10
N CYS A 10 -2.14 11.50 10.28
CA CYS A 10 -3.00 10.81 11.24
C CYS A 10 -2.51 10.80 12.71
N ARG A 11 -1.45 11.57 13.04
CA ARG A 11 -1.07 11.87 14.43
C ARG A 11 -1.61 13.21 14.94
N SER A 12 -2.84 13.57 14.57
CA SER A 12 -3.60 14.65 15.23
C SER A 12 -5.05 14.24 15.45
N LYS A 13 -5.28 13.43 16.49
CA LYS A 13 -6.60 13.42 17.13
C LYS A 13 -6.67 14.64 18.05
N THR A 14 -7.30 15.72 17.56
CA THR A 14 -8.29 16.52 18.30
C THR A 14 -8.88 17.65 17.45
N LEU A 15 -10.20 17.58 17.28
CA LEU A 15 -11.19 18.67 17.33
C LEU A 15 -11.47 19.53 16.08
N LEU A 16 -12.66 19.25 15.55
CA LEU A 16 -13.68 20.13 14.99
C LEU A 16 -13.62 20.55 13.51
N ASP A 17 -14.62 19.99 12.81
CA ASP A 17 -15.53 20.67 11.88
C ASP A 17 -15.13 20.79 10.41
N ARG A 18 -15.42 19.72 9.66
CA ARG A 18 -16.29 19.87 8.49
C ARG A 18 -17.00 18.55 8.20
N SER A 19 -18.30 18.54 8.45
CA SER A 19 -19.23 17.51 7.99
C SER A 19 -19.24 17.46 6.45
N SER A 20 -18.35 16.69 5.86
CA SER A 20 -18.60 15.96 4.63
C SER A 20 -18.61 14.49 5.00
N LYS A 21 -19.80 13.93 5.23
CA LYS A 21 -19.94 12.48 5.33
C LYS A 21 -19.35 11.89 4.03
N PRO A 22 -18.30 11.06 4.08
CA PRO A 22 -18.07 10.17 2.95
C PRO A 22 -19.32 9.28 2.89
N MET A 23 -20.01 9.28 1.75
CA MET A 23 -21.19 8.44 1.54
C MET A 23 -20.87 6.94 1.48
N ASP A 24 -19.59 6.59 1.64
CA ASP A 24 -19.07 5.24 1.62
C ASP A 24 -18.36 5.02 2.95
N GLY A 25 -18.67 3.97 3.70
CA GLY A 25 -18.15 3.72 5.06
C GLY A 25 -16.65 3.39 5.13
N MET A 26 -15.91 3.74 4.08
CA MET A 26 -14.55 3.36 3.79
C MET A 26 -13.58 4.44 4.29
N ASN A 27 -12.57 4.04 5.06
CA ASN A 27 -11.58 4.99 5.56
C ASN A 27 -10.60 5.41 4.44
N ASP A 28 -9.90 6.53 4.65
CA ASP A 28 -9.03 7.11 3.63
C ASP A 28 -7.88 6.18 3.22
N PHE A 29 -7.36 5.37 4.16
CA PHE A 29 -6.30 4.40 3.89
C PHE A 29 -6.76 3.27 2.97
N GLU A 30 -7.92 2.68 3.25
CA GLU A 30 -8.50 1.62 2.44
C GLU A 30 -8.77 2.13 1.02
N ARG A 31 -9.24 3.38 0.88
CA ARG A 31 -9.46 4.01 -0.44
C ARG A 31 -8.16 4.14 -1.22
N GLN A 32 -7.07 4.55 -0.57
CA GLN A 32 -5.75 4.65 -1.19
C GLN A 32 -5.21 3.28 -1.64
N LEU A 33 -5.40 2.22 -0.84
CA LEU A 33 -5.02 0.87 -1.25
C LEU A 33 -5.77 0.43 -2.51
N GLN A 34 -7.08 0.71 -2.58
CA GLN A 34 -7.88 0.41 -3.78
C GLN A 34 -7.44 1.21 -5.00
N GLU A 35 -7.20 2.51 -4.83
CA GLU A 35 -6.71 3.39 -5.91
C GLU A 35 -5.35 2.90 -6.42
N PHE A 36 -4.43 2.56 -5.51
CA PHE A 36 -3.11 2.02 -5.86
C PHE A 36 -3.22 0.73 -6.65
N PHE A 37 -4.01 -0.23 -6.17
CA PHE A 37 -4.18 -1.49 -6.89
C PHE A 37 -4.89 -1.31 -8.23
N ALA A 38 -5.86 -0.40 -8.31
CA ALA A 38 -6.56 -0.08 -9.55
C ALA A 38 -5.62 0.53 -10.60
N GLU A 39 -4.70 1.41 -10.18
CA GLU A 39 -3.69 2.02 -11.05
C GLU A 39 -2.72 0.96 -11.59
N VAL A 40 -2.15 0.10 -10.73
CA VAL A 40 -1.29 -1.02 -11.14
C VAL A 40 -2.02 -1.94 -12.12
N LYS A 41 -3.26 -2.33 -11.81
CA LYS A 41 -4.07 -3.20 -12.68
C LYS A 41 -4.34 -2.55 -14.04
N SER A 42 -4.54 -1.24 -14.08
CA SER A 42 -4.71 -0.47 -15.33
C SER A 42 -3.45 -0.50 -16.18
N MET A 43 -2.28 -0.22 -15.58
CA MET A 43 -0.98 -0.27 -16.26
C MET A 43 -0.70 -1.66 -16.84
N LEU A 44 -0.94 -2.71 -16.07
CA LEU A 44 -0.79 -4.10 -16.53
C LEU A 44 -1.72 -4.43 -17.71
N LYS A 45 -2.99 -4.02 -17.66
CA LYS A 45 -3.95 -4.21 -18.76
C LYS A 45 -3.54 -3.49 -20.04
N LEU A 46 -2.93 -2.31 -19.92
CA LEU A 46 -2.45 -1.51 -21.04
C LEU A 46 -1.07 -1.98 -21.55
N GLY A 47 -0.48 -3.01 -20.94
CA GLY A 47 0.85 -3.51 -21.30
C GLY A 47 2.00 -2.64 -20.81
N ASN A 48 1.71 -1.63 -19.97
CA ASN A 48 2.69 -0.69 -19.45
C ASN A 48 3.39 -1.23 -18.19
N LYS A 49 4.20 -2.28 -18.39
CA LYS A 49 4.81 -3.03 -17.29
C LYS A 49 5.86 -2.22 -16.53
N ASP A 50 6.65 -1.40 -17.23
CA ASP A 50 7.74 -0.64 -16.60
C ASP A 50 7.20 0.44 -15.65
N ASP A 51 6.10 1.11 -16.01
CA ASP A 51 5.44 2.06 -15.11
C ASP A 51 4.80 1.36 -13.91
N ALA A 52 4.22 0.16 -14.11
CA ALA A 52 3.70 -0.64 -13.01
C ALA A 52 4.81 -1.04 -12.03
N ILE A 53 5.97 -1.48 -12.53
CA ILE A 53 7.15 -1.81 -11.72
C ILE A 53 7.64 -0.58 -10.95
N THR A 54 7.77 0.56 -11.63
CA THR A 54 8.20 1.83 -11.01
C THR A 54 7.27 2.23 -9.87
N LEU A 55 5.95 2.14 -10.08
CA LEU A 55 4.95 2.47 -9.07
C LEU A 55 4.99 1.51 -7.87
N LEU A 56 5.14 0.20 -8.12
CA LEU A 56 5.27 -0.82 -7.08
C LEU A 56 6.54 -0.61 -6.24
N GLN A 57 7.68 -0.33 -6.89
CA GLN A 57 8.96 -0.08 -6.21
C GLN A 57 8.90 1.17 -5.33
N ALA A 58 8.34 2.28 -5.83
CA ALA A 58 8.19 3.50 -5.05
C ALA A 58 7.37 3.28 -3.77
N ASN A 59 6.31 2.48 -3.83
CA ASN A 59 5.50 2.14 -2.65
C ASN A 59 6.19 1.13 -1.73
N TYR A 60 6.99 0.21 -2.29
CA TYR A 60 7.82 -0.70 -1.49
C TYR A 60 8.89 0.05 -0.69
N GLU A 61 9.61 0.98 -1.32
CA GLU A 61 10.62 1.80 -0.63
C GLU A 61 9.98 2.62 0.50
N ALA A 62 8.84 3.24 0.23
CA ALA A 62 8.05 4.00 1.19
C ALA A 62 7.62 3.18 2.42
N VAL A 63 7.06 1.97 2.21
CA VAL A 63 6.65 1.12 3.33
C VAL A 63 7.86 0.53 4.06
N LYS A 64 8.94 0.23 3.33
CA LYS A 64 10.18 -0.27 3.91
C LYS A 64 10.82 0.74 4.86
N GLU A 65 10.86 2.02 4.50
CA GLU A 65 11.35 3.08 5.39
C GLU A 65 10.57 3.14 6.72
N GLN A 66 9.26 2.94 6.69
CA GLN A 66 8.42 2.90 7.90
C GLN A 66 8.71 1.68 8.77
N ILE A 67 8.85 0.50 8.14
CA ILE A 67 9.21 -0.75 8.83
C ILE A 67 10.58 -0.62 9.49
N ASP A 68 11.55 -0.06 8.76
CA ASP A 68 12.92 0.16 9.24
C ASP A 68 12.94 1.24 10.37
N ALA A 69 11.99 2.18 10.37
CA ALA A 69 11.74 3.13 11.47
C ALA A 69 10.96 2.51 12.67
N GLY A 70 10.58 1.24 12.58
CA GLY A 70 9.95 0.48 13.66
C GLY A 70 8.42 0.46 13.64
N VAL A 71 7.77 1.02 12.61
CA VAL A 71 6.32 0.93 12.45
C VAL A 71 5.98 -0.45 11.88
N LYS A 72 5.34 -1.31 12.69
CA LYS A 72 5.03 -2.69 12.32
C LYS A 72 3.59 -3.06 12.62
N ASP A 73 2.65 -2.37 11.97
CA ASP A 73 1.22 -2.57 12.16
C ASP A 73 0.58 -3.29 10.96
N MET A 74 -0.71 -3.62 11.06
CA MET A 74 -1.47 -4.26 9.98
C MET A 74 -1.53 -3.43 8.69
N GLU A 75 -1.32 -2.11 8.78
CA GLU A 75 -1.32 -1.22 7.61
C GLU A 75 -0.11 -1.46 6.71
N GLN A 76 1.09 -1.66 7.27
CA GLN A 76 2.28 -2.03 6.49
C GLN A 76 2.11 -3.40 5.83
N ALA A 77 1.50 -4.35 6.55
CA ALA A 77 1.17 -5.67 6.00
C ALA A 77 0.19 -5.55 4.82
N ALA A 78 -0.84 -4.71 4.92
CA ALA A 78 -1.80 -4.48 3.84
C ALA A 78 -1.15 -3.83 2.60
N ILE A 79 -0.23 -2.87 2.78
CA ILE A 79 0.51 -2.28 1.66
C ILE A 79 1.37 -3.33 0.96
N LEU A 80 2.12 -4.13 1.73
CA LEU A 80 2.97 -5.21 1.19
C LEU A 80 2.15 -6.27 0.44
N ASP A 81 0.96 -6.63 0.91
CA ASP A 81 0.05 -7.55 0.23
C ASP A 81 -0.39 -7.02 -1.14
N ILE A 82 -0.80 -5.75 -1.22
CA ILE A 82 -1.15 -5.13 -2.52
C ILE A 82 0.06 -5.09 -3.47
N ILE A 83 1.25 -4.81 -2.96
CA ILE A 83 2.48 -4.84 -3.78
C ILE A 83 2.74 -6.27 -4.31
N ALA A 84 2.56 -7.29 -3.47
CA ALA A 84 2.70 -8.69 -3.86
C ALA A 84 1.69 -9.05 -4.96
N LEU A 85 0.43 -8.63 -4.86
CA LEU A 85 -0.56 -8.82 -5.93
C LEU A 85 -0.15 -8.13 -7.24
N GLY A 86 0.49 -6.97 -7.18
CA GLY A 86 1.07 -6.29 -8.34
C GLY A 86 2.15 -7.12 -9.04
N TYR A 87 3.12 -7.63 -8.28
CA TYR A 87 4.17 -8.51 -8.82
C TYR A 87 3.65 -9.86 -9.30
N MET A 88 2.59 -10.39 -8.67
CA MET A 88 1.87 -11.57 -9.18
C MET A 88 1.29 -11.30 -10.58
N GLY A 89 0.73 -10.12 -10.81
CA GLY A 89 0.25 -9.69 -12.13
C GLY A 89 1.36 -9.53 -13.18
N LEU A 90 2.60 -9.24 -12.74
CA LEU A 90 3.79 -9.19 -13.59
C LEU A 90 4.40 -10.58 -13.84
N GLY A 91 4.06 -11.58 -13.03
CA GLY A 91 4.63 -12.92 -13.07
C GLY A 91 5.97 -13.07 -12.32
N ASP A 92 6.33 -12.10 -11.47
CA ASP A 92 7.55 -12.14 -10.67
C ASP A 92 7.28 -12.83 -9.32
N PHE A 93 7.21 -14.15 -9.34
CA PHE A 93 6.88 -14.95 -8.16
C PHE A 93 7.97 -14.96 -7.09
N VAL A 94 9.22 -14.65 -7.45
CA VAL A 94 10.33 -14.55 -6.48
C VAL A 94 10.11 -13.35 -5.56
N LEU A 95 9.70 -12.21 -6.13
CA LEU A 95 9.32 -11.04 -5.34
C LEU A 95 8.03 -11.27 -4.56
N VAL A 96 7.04 -11.96 -5.13
CA VAL A 96 5.80 -12.32 -4.40
C VAL A 96 6.13 -13.12 -3.14
N GLU A 97 6.95 -14.18 -3.24
CA GLU A 97 7.34 -15.00 -2.09
C GLU A 97 8.04 -14.16 -1.02
N SER A 98 9.02 -13.34 -1.43
CA SER A 98 9.77 -12.46 -0.52
C SER A 98 8.86 -11.47 0.23
N LEU A 99 7.85 -10.91 -0.45
CA LEU A 99 6.89 -9.97 0.14
C LEU A 99 5.92 -10.67 1.09
N LEU A 100 5.42 -11.86 0.74
CA LEU A 100 4.52 -12.64 1.60
C LEU A 100 5.23 -13.18 2.85
N ASP A 101 6.51 -13.52 2.76
CA ASP A 101 7.33 -13.82 3.93
C ASP A 101 7.42 -12.60 4.86
N MET A 102 7.61 -11.40 4.28
CA MET A 102 7.60 -10.16 5.04
C MET A 102 6.24 -9.92 5.70
N VAL A 103 5.12 -10.08 4.99
CA VAL A 103 3.75 -9.97 5.55
C VAL A 103 3.55 -10.97 6.71
N THR A 104 4.00 -12.21 6.54
CA THR A 104 3.86 -13.26 7.57
C THR A 104 4.63 -12.90 8.85
N SER A 105 5.71 -12.12 8.76
CA SER A 105 6.44 -11.63 9.93
C SER A 105 5.60 -10.74 10.87
N PHE A 106 4.54 -10.11 10.36
CA PHE A 106 3.60 -9.30 11.15
C PHE A 106 2.57 -10.13 11.91
N ALA A 107 2.34 -11.39 11.53
CA ALA A 107 1.37 -12.28 12.18
C ALA A 107 1.88 -12.87 13.51
N ASN A 108 3.15 -12.64 13.86
CA ASN A 108 3.80 -13.14 15.08
C ASN A 108 3.88 -12.09 16.22
N PHE A 109 3.13 -10.99 16.12
CA PHE A 109 3.06 -9.91 17.12
C PHE A 109 1.87 -10.05 18.07
#